data_AF-A0A7W7WUW5-F1
#
_entry.id   AF-A0A7W7WUW5-F1
#
_cell.length_a   1.000
_cell.length_b   1.000
_cell.length_c   1.000
_cell.angle_alpha   90.00
_cell.angle_beta   90.00
_cell.angle_gamma   90.00
#
_symmetry.space_group_name_H-M   'P 1'
#
loop_
_entity.id
_entity.type
_entity.pdbx_description
1 polymer ?
#
loop_
_entity_poly.entity_id
_entity_poly.type
_entity_poly.pdbx_seq_one_letter_code
_entity_poly.pdbx_strand_id
1 'polypeptide(L)'
;MTSVGMIVDDEVAVTLRSGLGAAMLTIGDEVEILLTEAHVRSLCEQAVTVLGDLRAIELAGQAVDSAECAGARADLAATRAFAAAEAATRAVNDDLARQTREAARSASDAADRVRTTVAGTRSA
;
A
#
# COMPACT_ATOMS: atom_id res chain seq x y z
N MET A 1 -17.80 33.23 -5.49
CA MET A 1 -18.69 32.19 -4.94
C MET A 1 -18.17 30.87 -5.48
N THR A 2 -17.63 30.01 -4.61
CA THR A 2 -17.11 28.68 -4.98
C THR A 2 -18.11 27.64 -4.53
N SER A 3 -18.47 26.72 -5.43
CA SER A 3 -19.36 25.60 -5.13
C SER A 3 -18.72 24.29 -5.54
N VAL A 4 -18.83 23.29 -4.68
CA VAL A 4 -18.41 21.91 -4.95
C VAL A 4 -19.64 21.03 -4.82
N GLY A 5 -19.91 20.22 -5.84
CA GLY A 5 -21.02 19.28 -5.86
C GLY A 5 -20.51 17.85 -5.99
N MET A 6 -21.15 16.92 -5.30
CA MET A 6 -20.87 15.49 -5.36
C MET A 6 -22.19 14.73 -5.26
N ILE A 7 -22.35 13.65 -6.02
CA ILE A 7 -23.48 12.74 -5.85
C ILE A 7 -23.00 11.62 -4.92
N VAL A 8 -23.74 11.39 -3.85
CA VAL A 8 -23.53 10.25 -2.93
C VAL A 8 -24.64 9.24 -3.24
N ASP A 9 -24.35 7.93 -3.06
CA ASP A 9 -25.21 6.78 -3.43
C ASP A 9 -26.74 7.04 -3.43
N ASP A 10 -27.45 6.41 -4.38
CA ASP A 10 -28.88 6.60 -4.68
C ASP A 10 -29.28 8.04 -5.08
N GLU A 11 -28.51 8.68 -5.97
CA GLU A 11 -28.81 9.97 -6.61
C GLU A 11 -28.90 11.20 -5.66
N VAL A 12 -28.42 11.09 -4.42
CA VAL A 12 -28.45 12.21 -3.47
C VAL A 12 -27.37 13.22 -3.81
N ALA A 13 -27.78 14.37 -4.35
CA ALA A 13 -26.88 15.47 -4.66
C ALA A 13 -26.45 16.20 -3.38
N VAL A 14 -25.16 16.21 -3.10
CA VAL A 14 -24.57 16.99 -2.02
C VAL A 14 -23.86 18.19 -2.62
N THR A 15 -24.28 19.40 -2.23
CA THR A 15 -23.69 20.65 -2.73
C THR A 15 -23.18 21.51 -1.58
N LEU A 16 -21.90 21.85 -1.61
CA LEU A 16 -21.29 22.80 -0.68
C LEU A 16 -21.10 24.14 -1.38
N ARG A 17 -21.65 25.22 -0.82
CA ARG A 17 -21.51 26.59 -1.33
C ARG A 17 -20.86 27.49 -0.30
N SER A 18 -19.85 28.26 -0.69
CA SER A 18 -19.24 29.28 0.16
C SER A 18 -19.90 30.66 -0.05
N GLY A 19 -20.26 31.31 1.06
CA GLY A 19 -20.73 32.70 1.12
C GLY A 19 -19.85 33.57 2.02
N LEU A 20 -20.12 34.88 2.06
CA LEU A 20 -19.41 35.83 2.91
C LEU A 20 -19.66 35.51 4.41
N GLY A 21 -18.78 34.68 4.99
CA GLY A 21 -18.75 34.36 6.43
C GLY A 21 -19.38 33.02 6.83
N ALA A 22 -19.96 32.25 5.90
CA ALA A 22 -20.54 30.94 6.19
C ALA A 22 -20.48 30.02 4.97
N ALA A 23 -20.49 28.72 5.20
CA ALA A 23 -20.68 27.73 4.15
C ALA A 23 -22.06 27.07 4.31
N MET A 24 -22.69 26.69 3.21
CA MET A 24 -23.98 26.00 3.22
C MET A 24 -23.82 24.66 2.53
N LEU A 25 -24.18 23.59 3.25
CA LEU A 25 -24.23 22.23 2.73
C LEU A 25 -25.68 21.89 2.44
N THR A 26 -25.97 21.54 1.20
CA THR A 26 -27.28 21.07 0.75
C THR A 26 -27.19 19.57 0.49
N ILE A 27 -28.13 18.77 1.01
CA ILE A 27 -28.23 17.33 0.78
C ILE A 27 -29.60 17.05 0.13
N GLY A 28 -29.59 16.61 -1.12
CA GLY A 28 -30.78 16.55 -1.97
C GLY A 28 -31.41 17.93 -2.14
N ASP A 29 -32.74 17.98 -2.14
CA ASP A 29 -33.50 19.22 -2.37
C ASP A 29 -34.09 19.80 -1.07
N GLU A 30 -34.02 19.03 0.03
CA GLU A 30 -34.83 19.28 1.23
C GLU A 30 -34.01 19.70 2.46
N VAL A 31 -32.71 19.40 2.49
CA VAL A 31 -31.88 19.62 3.67
C VAL A 31 -30.82 20.67 3.41
N GLU A 32 -30.93 21.80 4.11
CA GLU A 32 -29.93 22.86 4.15
C GLU A 32 -29.29 22.94 5.54
N ILE A 33 -27.97 22.81 5.59
CA ILE A 33 -27.18 22.87 6.81
C ILE A 33 -26.25 24.08 6.71
N LEU A 34 -26.43 25.04 7.62
CA LEU A 34 -25.53 26.18 7.75
C LEU A 34 -24.28 25.74 8.54
N LEU A 35 -23.13 25.83 7.90
CA LEU A 35 -21.84 25.51 8.49
C LEU A 35 -21.20 26.78 9.05
N THR A 36 -20.89 26.73 10.35
CA THR A 36 -20.06 27.74 11.00
C THR A 36 -18.60 27.54 10.60
N GLU A 37 -17.76 28.53 10.90
CA GLU A 37 -16.31 28.42 10.70
C GLU A 37 -15.71 27.18 11.41
N ALA A 38 -16.22 26.84 12.60
CA ALA A 38 -15.77 25.67 13.34
C ALA A 38 -16.08 24.35 12.60
N HIS A 39 -17.26 24.26 11.96
CA HIS A 39 -17.63 23.09 11.17
C HIS A 39 -16.75 22.95 9.92
N VAL A 40 -16.52 24.06 9.20
CA VAL A 40 -15.64 24.07 8.02
C VAL A 40 -14.23 23.67 8.40
N ARG A 41 -13.71 24.19 9.52
CA ARG A 41 -12.38 23.85 10.03
C ARG A 41 -12.26 22.36 10.37
N SER A 42 -13.24 21.81 11.08
CA SER A 42 -13.26 20.39 11.42
C SER A 42 -13.33 19.50 10.18
N LEU A 43 -14.12 19.87 9.17
CA LEU A 43 -14.17 19.17 7.88
C LEU A 43 -12.83 19.24 7.14
N CYS A 44 -12.16 20.40 7.16
CA CYS A 44 -10.82 20.55 6.58
C CYS A 44 -9.80 19.65 7.30
N GLU A 45 -9.81 19.63 8.63
CA GLU A 45 -8.93 18.76 9.42
C GLU A 45 -9.18 17.28 9.11
N GLN A 46 -10.44 16.86 9.07
CA GLN A 46 -10.82 15.49 8.70
C GLN A 46 -10.38 15.14 7.27
N ALA A 47 -10.57 16.05 6.31
CA ALA A 47 -10.14 15.83 4.93
C ALA A 47 -8.62 15.69 4.84
N VAL A 48 -7.85 16.51 5.58
CA VAL A 48 -6.39 16.38 5.64
C VAL A 48 -5.98 15.04 6.25
N THR A 49 -6.63 14.60 7.32
CA THR A 49 -6.38 13.28 7.93
C THR A 49 -6.65 12.16 6.95
N VAL A 50 -7.83 12.15 6.30
CA VAL A 50 -8.20 11.11 5.33
C VAL A 50 -7.24 11.08 4.14
N LEU A 51 -6.86 12.25 3.61
CA LEU A 51 -5.87 12.32 2.52
C LEU A 51 -4.48 11.83 2.98
N GLY A 52 -4.11 12.10 4.23
CA GLY A 52 -2.90 11.57 4.85
C GLY A 52 -2.93 10.04 4.98
N ASP A 53 -4.04 9.48 5.42
CA ASP A 53 -4.24 8.03 5.56
C ASP A 53 -4.20 7.34 4.19
N LEU A 54 -4.84 7.91 3.17
CA LEU A 54 -4.77 7.40 1.79
C LEU A 54 -3.33 7.39 1.27
N ARG A 55 -2.56 8.45 1.56
CA ARG A 55 -1.15 8.50 1.18
C ARG A 55 -0.32 7.43 1.91
N ALA A 56 -0.60 7.18 3.19
CA ALA A 56 0.05 6.12 3.93
C ALA A 56 -0.27 4.73 3.36
N ILE A 57 -1.52 4.50 2.94
CA ILE A 57 -1.96 3.26 2.28
C ILE A 57 -1.25 3.07 0.94
N GLU A 58 -1.14 4.11 0.10
CA GLU A 58 -0.39 4.04 -1.17
C GLU A 58 1.07 3.65 -0.93
N LEU A 59 1.73 4.28 0.04
CA LEU A 59 3.13 3.99 0.39
C LEU A 59 3.29 2.56 0.93
N ALA A 60 2.33 2.08 1.73
CA ALA A 60 2.31 0.70 2.19
C ALA A 60 2.16 -0.27 1.01
N GLY A 61 1.29 0.03 0.04
CA GLY A 61 1.15 -0.75 -1.19
C GLY A 61 2.46 -0.84 -1.99
N GLN A 62 3.14 0.29 -2.20
CA GLN A 62 4.45 0.32 -2.87
C GLN A 62 5.52 -0.49 -2.14
N ALA A 63 5.49 -0.49 -0.80
CA ALA A 63 6.41 -1.28 0.00
C ALA A 63 6.13 -2.80 -0.15
N VAL A 64 4.85 -3.20 -0.21
CA VAL A 64 4.45 -4.59 -0.47
C VAL A 64 4.93 -5.05 -1.86
N ASP A 65 4.71 -4.25 -2.91
CA ASP A 65 5.16 -4.58 -4.27
C ASP A 65 6.69 -4.69 -4.36
N SER A 66 7.40 -3.79 -3.67
CA SER A 66 8.87 -3.84 -3.59
C SER A 66 9.37 -5.09 -2.87
N ALA A 67 8.69 -5.49 -1.80
CA ALA A 67 8.98 -6.72 -1.07
C ALA A 67 8.76 -7.94 -1.97
N GLU A 68 7.64 -8.02 -2.70
CA GLU A 68 7.37 -9.10 -3.65
C GLU A 68 8.46 -9.21 -4.73
N CYS A 69 8.87 -8.09 -5.32
CA CYS A 69 9.99 -8.05 -6.27
C CYS A 69 11.33 -8.47 -5.66
N ALA A 70 11.58 -8.16 -4.37
CA ALA A 70 12.78 -8.63 -3.67
C ALA A 70 12.73 -10.14 -3.42
N GLY A 71 11.57 -10.68 -3.02
CA GLY A 71 11.33 -12.10 -2.85
C GLY A 71 11.56 -12.90 -4.13
N ALA A 72 11.02 -12.45 -5.26
CA ALA A 72 11.24 -13.08 -6.57
C ALA A 72 12.72 -13.10 -6.98
N ARG A 73 13.46 -12.03 -6.67
CA ARG A 73 14.91 -11.97 -6.91
C ARG A 73 15.68 -12.93 -6.00
N ALA A 74 15.26 -13.09 -4.75
CA ALA A 74 15.84 -14.05 -3.81
C ALA A 74 15.62 -15.50 -4.26
N ASP A 75 14.42 -15.85 -4.74
CA ASP A 75 14.13 -17.18 -5.33
C ASP A 75 15.01 -17.48 -6.56
N LEU A 76 15.17 -16.49 -7.44
CA LEU A 76 16.06 -16.62 -8.60
C LEU A 76 17.53 -16.81 -8.17
N ALA A 77 17.99 -16.05 -7.18
CA ALA A 77 19.33 -16.18 -6.63
C ALA A 77 19.56 -17.56 -5.99
N ALA A 78 18.58 -18.06 -5.23
CA ALA A 78 18.61 -19.39 -4.64
C ALA A 78 18.72 -20.47 -5.72
N THR A 79 17.89 -20.39 -6.77
CA THR A 79 17.91 -21.32 -7.91
C THR A 79 19.29 -21.35 -8.59
N ARG A 80 19.88 -20.18 -8.84
CA ARG A 80 21.23 -20.07 -9.44
C ARG A 80 22.32 -20.64 -8.52
N ALA A 81 22.21 -20.39 -7.21
CA ALA A 81 23.15 -20.93 -6.23
C ALA A 81 23.05 -22.46 -6.15
N PHE A 82 21.85 -23.05 -6.16
CA PHE A 82 21.71 -24.51 -6.22
C PHE A 82 22.36 -25.12 -7.46
N ALA A 83 22.12 -24.54 -8.64
CA ALA A 83 22.75 -25.00 -9.89
C ALA A 83 24.28 -24.91 -9.84
N ALA A 84 24.83 -23.84 -9.25
CA ALA A 84 26.27 -23.68 -9.07
C ALA A 84 26.85 -24.70 -8.08
N ALA A 85 26.13 -25.01 -7.00
CA ALA A 85 26.54 -26.02 -6.03
C ALA A 85 26.59 -27.44 -6.65
N GLU A 86 25.62 -27.77 -7.51
CA GLU A 86 25.61 -29.03 -8.26
C GLU A 86 26.80 -29.12 -9.23
N ALA A 87 27.14 -28.02 -9.90
CA ALA A 87 28.30 -27.96 -10.78
C ALA A 87 29.62 -28.12 -9.99
N ALA A 88 29.75 -27.47 -8.83
CA ALA A 88 30.92 -27.60 -7.95
C ALA A 88 31.08 -29.02 -7.39
N THR A 89 29.97 -29.67 -7.04
CA THR A 89 29.97 -31.08 -6.59
C THR A 89 30.49 -32.01 -7.69
N ARG A 90 30.05 -31.80 -8.94
CA ARG A 90 30.56 -32.56 -10.10
C ARG A 90 32.05 -32.33 -10.36
N ALA A 91 32.59 -31.18 -9.94
CA ALA A 91 34.00 -30.85 -10.03
C ALA A 91 34.84 -31.30 -8.81
N VAL A 92 34.25 -32.07 -7.87
CA VAL A 92 34.91 -32.56 -6.63
C VAL A 92 35.44 -31.41 -5.75
N ASN A 93 34.75 -30.26 -5.77
CA ASN A 93 35.06 -29.12 -4.91
C ASN A 93 34.01 -29.03 -3.79
N ASP A 94 34.12 -29.96 -2.83
CA ASP A 94 33.10 -30.19 -1.80
C ASP A 94 32.88 -28.99 -0.89
N ASP A 95 33.93 -28.22 -0.59
CA ASP A 95 33.84 -27.07 0.30
C ASP A 95 33.14 -25.89 -0.38
N LEU A 96 33.41 -25.65 -1.67
CA LEU A 96 32.67 -24.69 -2.49
C LEU A 96 31.21 -25.12 -2.66
N ALA A 97 30.96 -26.41 -2.90
CA ALA A 97 29.61 -26.94 -3.02
C ALA A 97 28.80 -26.78 -1.72
N ARG A 98 29.42 -26.98 -0.54
CA ARG A 98 28.80 -26.75 0.77
C ARG A 98 28.45 -25.28 0.99
N GLN A 99 29.41 -24.38 0.81
CA GLN A 99 29.18 -22.93 0.98
C GLN A 99 28.08 -22.43 0.04
N THR A 100 28.06 -22.91 -1.20
CA THR A 100 27.04 -22.51 -2.17
C THR A 100 25.64 -23.05 -1.81
N ARG A 101 25.53 -24.25 -1.25
CA ARG A 101 24.25 -24.78 -0.72
C ARG A 101 23.74 -23.99 0.49
N GLU A 102 24.63 -23.60 1.40
CA GLU A 102 24.28 -22.79 2.57
C GLU A 102 23.74 -21.41 2.12
N ALA A 103 24.41 -20.77 1.16
CA ALA A 103 23.94 -19.52 0.55
C ALA A 103 22.58 -19.68 -0.15
N ALA A 104 22.38 -20.78 -0.89
CA ALA A 104 21.13 -21.08 -1.56
C ALA A 104 19.96 -21.26 -0.58
N ARG A 105 20.17 -21.99 0.52
CA ARG A 105 19.19 -22.17 1.59
C ARG A 105 18.83 -20.83 2.24
N SER A 106 19.83 -20.01 2.57
CA SER A 106 19.58 -18.70 3.17
C SER A 106 18.78 -17.78 2.26
N ALA A 107 19.02 -17.81 0.94
CA ALA A 107 18.25 -17.06 -0.03
C ALA A 107 16.80 -17.57 -0.17
N SER A 108 16.60 -18.89 -0.16
CA SER A 108 15.27 -19.51 -0.17
C SER A 108 14.46 -19.15 1.09
N ASP A 109 15.08 -19.26 2.27
CA ASP A 109 14.44 -18.89 3.53
C ASP A 109 14.03 -17.41 3.56
N ALA A 110 14.85 -16.53 2.98
CA ALA A 110 14.52 -15.11 2.86
C ALA A 110 13.32 -14.87 1.92
N ALA A 111 13.26 -15.58 0.79
CA ALA A 111 12.14 -15.51 -0.15
C ALA A 111 10.83 -16.00 0.50
N ASP A 112 10.87 -17.11 1.23
CA ASP A 112 9.71 -17.68 1.91
C ASP A 112 9.17 -16.76 3.02
N ARG A 113 10.06 -16.11 3.79
CA ARG A 113 9.66 -15.12 4.80
C ARG A 113 8.95 -13.94 4.16
N VAL A 114 9.50 -13.40 3.08
CA VAL A 114 8.88 -12.30 2.32
C VAL A 114 7.50 -12.71 1.80
N ARG A 115 7.38 -13.90 1.19
CA ARG A 115 6.10 -14.42 0.68
C ARG A 115 5.05 -14.53 1.77
N THR A 116 5.44 -15.04 2.95
CA THR A 116 4.55 -15.20 4.10
C THR A 116 4.08 -13.85 4.64
N THR A 117 4.98 -12.87 4.78
CA THR A 117 4.65 -11.53 5.24
C THR A 117 3.71 -10.82 4.25
N VAL A 118 4.00 -10.87 2.95
CA VAL A 118 3.14 -10.27 1.91
C VAL A 118 1.74 -10.89 1.91
N ALA A 119 1.64 -12.22 2.01
CA ALA A 119 0.35 -12.92 2.07
C ALA A 119 -0.47 -12.53 3.32
N GLY A 120 0.18 -12.40 4.47
CA GLY A 120 -0.45 -11.90 5.70
C GLY A 120 -0.94 -10.45 5.59
N THR A 121 -0.20 -9.60 4.86
CA THR A 121 -0.55 -8.18 4.67
C THR A 121 -1.72 -7.99 3.70
N ARG A 122 -1.90 -8.89 2.72
CA ARG A 122 -3.03 -8.88 1.77
C ARG A 122 -4.33 -9.45 2.34
N SER A 123 -4.28 -10.15 3.47
CA SER A 123 -5.44 -10.80 4.10
C SER A 123 -6.02 -10.02 5.27
N ALA A 124 -5.37 -8.90 5.66
CA ALA A 124 -5.76 -8.00 6.74
C ALA A 124 -6.51 -6.78 6.17
#